data_AF-A0AA43ZX74-F1
#
_entry.id   AF-A0AA43ZX74-F1
#
_cell.length_a   1.000
_cell.length_b   1.000
_cell.length_c   1.000
_cell.angle_alpha   90.00
_cell.angle_beta   90.00
_cell.angle_gamma   90.00
#
_symmetry.space_group_name_H-M   'P 1'
#
loop_
_entity.id
_entity.type
_entity.pdbx_description
1 polymer ?
#
loop_
_entity_poly.entity_id
_entity_poly.type
_entity_poly.pdbx_seq_one_letter_code
_entity_poly.pdbx_strand_id
1 'polypeptide(L)'
;MAFYTRMGDGKRVETTRQAVLDDINAGSADAADMGGIPVLTADDVDALLEIIADPDRTVGVRPGMEVPLTYDIGQLDFTGDNGNSGNGVDMGRLEAALLHERALGADTFELAHADYSIKPVKPVIANEMQTMEEIQNEIVAPFFYGAMPNMGLYYAPDGPYGNPADLMREFRMEESMASSEAAAEHLARDIEYVSVRLINAGADGFNFDTTASAGDADFVGTLKGVEALRKACPDAYINVGMAGECVMGIHGSIEYDGQIVAGLYPHQQARLAQKAGASVFGPVCNTNTSKSLAWNLGRAVTFIKECEKQSE
;
A
#
# COMPACT_ATOMS: atom_id res chain seq x y z
N MET A 1 6.29 -26.99 26.57
CA MET A 1 5.11 -27.36 25.74
C MET A 1 5.38 -26.83 24.35
N ALA A 2 5.25 -27.68 23.33
CA ALA A 2 5.46 -27.30 21.93
C ALA A 2 4.12 -26.90 21.31
N PHE A 3 4.12 -25.90 20.43
CA PHE A 3 2.94 -25.47 19.67
C PHE A 3 3.31 -25.20 18.21
N TYR A 4 2.30 -25.22 17.35
CA TYR A 4 2.46 -25.02 15.92
C TYR A 4 2.48 -23.54 15.57
N THR A 5 3.43 -23.14 14.72
CA THR A 5 3.44 -21.82 14.09
C THR A 5 3.81 -21.96 12.61
N ARG A 6 3.97 -20.84 11.90
CA ARG A 6 4.41 -20.81 10.50
C ARG A 6 5.74 -20.06 10.36
N MET A 7 6.45 -20.35 9.28
CA MET A 7 7.54 -19.53 8.76
C MET A 7 6.96 -18.44 7.84
N GLY A 8 7.78 -17.46 7.45
CA GLY A 8 7.38 -16.38 6.53
C GLY A 8 7.02 -16.88 5.13
N ASP A 9 7.51 -18.06 4.73
CA ASP A 9 7.09 -18.77 3.49
C ASP A 9 5.77 -19.56 3.66
N GLY A 10 5.14 -19.51 4.84
CA GLY A 10 3.92 -20.24 5.16
C GLY A 10 4.11 -21.68 5.64
N LYS A 11 5.34 -22.21 5.64
CA LYS A 11 5.62 -23.57 6.12
C LYS A 11 5.26 -23.73 7.59
N ARG A 12 4.49 -24.76 7.93
CA ARG A 12 4.16 -25.11 9.32
C ARG A 12 5.37 -25.71 10.04
N VAL A 13 5.64 -25.26 11.26
CA VAL A 13 6.73 -25.74 12.12
C VAL A 13 6.25 -25.88 13.57
N GLU A 14 6.94 -26.71 14.35
CA GLU A 14 6.79 -26.78 15.80
C GLU A 14 7.83 -25.89 16.47
N THR A 15 7.43 -25.18 17.52
CA THR A 15 8.31 -24.28 18.27
C THR A 15 8.03 -24.34 19.77
N THR A 16 8.85 -23.65 20.56
CA THR A 16 8.66 -23.46 22.00
C THR A 16 8.30 -22.02 22.31
N ARG A 17 7.67 -21.79 23.46
CA ARG A 17 7.32 -20.43 23.91
C ARG A 17 8.55 -19.52 24.01
N GLN A 18 9.68 -20.06 24.51
CA GLN A 18 10.94 -19.32 24.59
C GLN A 18 11.47 -18.95 23.21
N ALA A 19 11.44 -19.87 22.25
CA ALA A 19 11.89 -19.58 20.89
C ALA A 19 11.02 -18.50 20.21
N VAL A 20 9.70 -18.48 20.45
CA VAL A 20 8.83 -17.40 19.97
C VAL A 20 9.19 -16.06 20.61
N LEU A 21 9.43 -16.05 21.92
CA LEU A 21 9.86 -14.84 22.62
C LEU A 21 11.19 -14.31 22.06
N ASP A 22 12.17 -15.19 21.84
CA ASP A 22 13.46 -14.83 21.28
C ASP A 22 13.32 -14.28 19.85
N ASP A 23 12.47 -14.90 19.03
CA ASP A 23 12.19 -14.46 17.67
C ASP A 23 11.50 -13.09 17.60
N ILE A 24 10.50 -12.83 18.46
CA ILE A 24 9.84 -11.51 18.55
C ILE A 24 10.88 -10.42 18.86
N ASN A 25 11.73 -10.66 19.87
CA ASN A 25 12.78 -9.72 20.26
C ASN A 25 13.80 -9.51 19.13
N ALA A 26 14.21 -10.58 18.44
CA ALA A 26 15.13 -10.49 17.31
C ALA A 26 14.54 -9.75 16.11
N GLY A 27 13.24 -9.93 15.82
CA GLY A 27 12.54 -9.19 14.78
C GLY A 27 12.40 -7.71 15.11
N SER A 28 12.09 -7.42 16.38
CA SER A 28 12.02 -6.04 16.86
C SER A 28 13.38 -5.33 16.83
N ALA A 29 14.44 -6.00 17.24
CA ALA A 29 15.80 -5.46 17.18
C ALA A 29 16.24 -5.16 15.74
N ASP A 30 15.88 -6.01 14.78
CA ASP A 30 16.14 -5.78 13.34
C ASP A 30 15.45 -4.52 12.82
N ALA A 31 14.14 -4.37 13.09
CA ALA A 31 13.41 -3.14 12.73
C ALA A 31 13.99 -1.89 13.40
N ALA A 32 14.35 -2.00 14.69
CA ALA A 32 14.93 -0.91 15.47
C ALA A 32 16.26 -0.43 14.88
N ASP A 33 17.15 -1.36 14.50
CA ASP A 33 18.43 -1.06 13.87
C ASP A 33 18.24 -0.43 12.49
N MET A 34 17.41 -1.05 11.64
CA MET A 34 17.18 -0.60 10.27
C MET A 34 16.48 0.75 10.19
N GLY A 35 15.45 0.97 11.01
CA GLY A 35 14.67 2.20 11.03
C GLY A 35 15.23 3.30 11.93
N GLY A 36 16.19 2.99 12.80
CA GLY A 36 16.62 3.93 13.86
C GLY A 36 15.51 4.22 14.87
N ILE A 37 14.68 3.22 15.19
CA ILE A 37 13.47 3.34 16.02
C ILE A 37 13.58 2.52 17.31
N PRO A 38 12.78 2.79 18.36
CA PRO A 38 12.82 2.00 19.58
C PRO A 38 12.34 0.56 19.34
N VAL A 39 12.91 -0.39 20.09
CA VAL A 39 12.37 -1.76 20.17
C VAL A 39 11.01 -1.78 20.87
N LEU A 40 10.28 -2.89 20.70
CA LEU A 40 9.03 -3.15 21.40
C LEU A 40 9.21 -3.13 22.92
N THR A 41 8.18 -2.68 23.61
CA THR A 41 8.15 -2.73 25.08
C THR A 41 7.92 -4.17 25.57
N ALA A 42 8.18 -4.43 26.85
CA ALA A 42 7.90 -5.74 27.45
C ALA A 42 6.42 -6.13 27.30
N ASP A 43 5.50 -5.17 27.49
CA ASP A 43 4.06 -5.41 27.37
C ASP A 43 3.66 -5.77 25.93
N ASP A 44 4.27 -5.13 24.93
CA ASP A 44 4.05 -5.46 23.51
C ASP A 44 4.52 -6.88 23.20
N VAL A 45 5.71 -7.24 23.69
CA VAL A 45 6.30 -8.56 23.48
C VAL A 45 5.44 -9.65 24.13
N ASP A 46 4.96 -9.40 25.36
CA ASP A 46 4.08 -10.33 26.07
C ASP A 46 2.73 -10.50 25.34
N ALA A 47 2.14 -9.43 24.83
CA ALA A 47 0.91 -9.49 24.05
C ALA A 47 1.07 -10.27 22.74
N LEU A 48 2.16 -10.04 21.99
CA LEU A 48 2.45 -10.82 20.77
C LEU A 48 2.69 -12.30 21.09
N LEU A 49 3.38 -12.58 22.19
CA LEU A 49 3.63 -13.94 22.64
C LEU A 49 2.33 -14.66 23.05
N GLU A 50 1.38 -13.95 23.66
CA GLU A 50 0.05 -14.47 23.97
C GLU A 50 -0.69 -14.84 22.68
N ILE A 51 -0.76 -13.92 21.69
CA ILE A 51 -1.42 -14.14 20.40
C ILE A 51 -0.82 -15.33 19.64
N ILE A 52 0.51 -15.40 19.54
CA ILE A 52 1.18 -16.45 18.75
C ILE A 52 1.09 -17.82 19.42
N ALA A 53 1.05 -17.86 20.76
CA ALA A 53 1.00 -19.11 21.51
C ALA A 53 -0.42 -19.59 21.83
N ASP A 54 -1.46 -18.86 21.40
CA ASP A 54 -2.85 -19.22 21.59
C ASP A 54 -3.18 -20.50 20.78
N PRO A 55 -3.62 -21.60 21.43
CA PRO A 55 -3.99 -22.83 20.74
C PRO A 55 -5.39 -22.77 20.10
N ASP A 56 -6.17 -21.73 20.35
CA ASP A 56 -7.54 -21.62 19.87
C ASP A 56 -7.60 -21.45 18.35
N ARG A 57 -8.51 -22.20 17.73
CA ARG A 57 -8.70 -22.18 16.27
C ARG A 57 -9.52 -20.98 15.80
N THR A 58 -10.38 -20.46 16.67
CA THR A 58 -11.26 -19.33 16.39
C THR A 58 -10.90 -18.23 17.35
N VAL A 59 -10.35 -17.15 16.81
CA VAL A 59 -9.97 -15.95 17.56
C VAL A 59 -10.92 -14.81 17.21
N GLY A 60 -11.09 -13.89 18.14
CA GLY A 60 -11.89 -12.68 17.96
C GLY A 60 -11.30 -11.54 18.78
N VAL A 61 -11.87 -10.35 18.60
CA VAL A 61 -11.47 -9.16 19.36
C VAL A 61 -12.51 -8.84 20.44
N ARG A 62 -12.09 -8.13 21.48
CA ARG A 62 -13.01 -7.66 22.53
C ARG A 62 -13.94 -6.59 21.95
N PRO A 63 -15.18 -6.44 22.45
CA PRO A 63 -16.04 -5.32 22.08
C PRO A 63 -15.33 -3.98 22.25
N GLY A 64 -15.34 -3.15 21.21
CA GLY A 64 -14.62 -1.87 21.11
C GLY A 64 -13.20 -1.98 20.54
N MET A 65 -12.75 -3.18 20.15
CA MET A 65 -11.46 -3.42 19.49
C MET A 65 -11.64 -3.94 18.04
N GLU A 66 -12.85 -3.85 17.49
CA GLU A 66 -13.14 -4.12 16.08
C GLU A 66 -12.39 -3.14 15.19
N VAL A 67 -11.95 -3.63 14.02
CA VAL A 67 -11.26 -2.82 13.01
C VAL A 67 -12.12 -2.76 11.75
N PRO A 68 -12.07 -1.65 10.98
CA PRO A 68 -12.74 -1.59 9.69
C PRO A 68 -12.23 -2.70 8.76
N LEU A 69 -13.16 -3.47 8.19
CA LEU A 69 -12.87 -4.47 7.19
C LEU A 69 -12.86 -3.83 5.80
N THR A 70 -11.66 -3.67 5.26
CA THR A 70 -11.45 -3.07 3.93
C THR A 70 -11.04 -4.13 2.90
N TYR A 71 -11.48 -3.97 1.66
CA TYR A 71 -11.05 -4.81 0.54
C TYR A 71 -10.32 -3.96 -0.50
N ASP A 72 -9.10 -4.39 -0.85
CA ASP A 72 -8.36 -3.92 -2.03
C ASP A 72 -9.03 -4.46 -3.29
N ILE A 73 -8.91 -3.75 -4.43
CA ILE A 73 -9.42 -4.09 -5.79
C ILE A 73 -10.94 -4.38 -5.92
N GLY A 74 -11.64 -4.58 -4.80
CA GLY A 74 -13.08 -4.68 -4.65
C GLY A 74 -13.72 -5.66 -5.63
N GLN A 75 -14.48 -5.15 -6.60
CA GLN A 75 -15.19 -5.97 -7.60
C GLN A 75 -14.29 -6.96 -8.36
N LEU A 76 -12.99 -6.69 -8.48
CA LEU A 76 -12.06 -7.57 -9.20
C LEU A 76 -11.71 -8.83 -8.41
N ASP A 77 -11.88 -8.86 -7.09
CA ASP A 77 -11.70 -10.08 -6.28
C ASP A 77 -12.62 -11.21 -6.76
N PHE A 78 -13.81 -10.88 -7.26
CA PHE A 78 -14.70 -11.86 -7.85
C PHE A 78 -14.46 -12.05 -9.33
N THR A 79 -14.39 -10.95 -10.08
CA THR A 79 -14.47 -10.96 -11.55
C THR A 79 -13.14 -11.15 -12.26
N GLY A 80 -12.03 -10.74 -11.62
CA GLY A 80 -10.68 -10.89 -12.13
C GLY A 80 -10.23 -12.36 -12.16
N ASP A 81 -9.18 -12.65 -12.91
CA ASP A 81 -8.56 -13.97 -12.87
C ASP A 81 -7.59 -14.09 -11.67
N ASN A 82 -7.11 -15.31 -11.41
CA ASN A 82 -6.16 -15.58 -10.33
C ASN A 82 -4.83 -14.79 -10.46
N GLY A 83 -4.52 -14.27 -11.65
CA GLY A 83 -3.33 -13.45 -11.88
C GLY A 83 -3.48 -12.05 -11.28
N ASN A 84 -4.70 -11.54 -11.21
CA ASN A 84 -5.06 -10.29 -10.53
C ASN A 84 -5.77 -10.53 -9.18
N SER A 85 -5.39 -11.62 -8.48
CA SER A 85 -5.99 -12.04 -7.20
C SER A 85 -7.50 -12.33 -7.22
N GLY A 86 -8.13 -12.37 -8.38
CA GLY A 86 -9.56 -12.64 -8.54
C GLY A 86 -9.91 -14.11 -8.67
N ASN A 87 -11.21 -14.41 -8.61
CA ASN A 87 -11.75 -15.78 -8.59
C ASN A 87 -12.38 -16.25 -9.93
N GLY A 88 -12.42 -15.38 -10.95
CA GLY A 88 -12.94 -15.68 -12.29
C GLY A 88 -14.46 -15.92 -12.32
N VAL A 89 -15.20 -15.35 -11.39
CA VAL A 89 -16.66 -15.45 -11.33
C VAL A 89 -17.26 -14.37 -12.23
N ASP A 90 -17.98 -14.80 -13.26
CA ASP A 90 -18.63 -13.90 -14.22
C ASP A 90 -19.78 -13.12 -13.56
N MET A 91 -19.54 -11.84 -13.29
CA MET A 91 -20.51 -10.88 -12.75
C MET A 91 -20.15 -9.46 -13.18
N GLY A 92 -21.12 -8.54 -13.14
CA GLY A 92 -20.86 -7.13 -13.37
C GLY A 92 -20.23 -6.45 -12.15
N ARG A 93 -19.65 -5.26 -12.39
CA ARG A 93 -18.94 -4.48 -11.35
C ARG A 93 -19.89 -4.01 -10.24
N LEU A 94 -21.12 -3.63 -10.60
CA LEU A 94 -22.15 -3.24 -9.63
C LEU A 94 -22.57 -4.43 -8.75
N GLU A 95 -22.85 -5.59 -9.34
CA GLU A 95 -23.24 -6.78 -8.59
C GLU A 95 -22.14 -7.23 -7.63
N ALA A 96 -20.88 -7.17 -8.08
CA ALA A 96 -19.72 -7.47 -7.25
C ALA A 96 -19.54 -6.47 -6.10
N ALA A 97 -19.78 -5.17 -6.33
CA ALA A 97 -19.76 -4.16 -5.27
C ALA A 97 -20.87 -4.40 -4.24
N LEU A 98 -22.10 -4.63 -4.68
CA LEU A 98 -23.23 -4.94 -3.79
C LEU A 98 -23.00 -6.24 -3.00
N LEU A 99 -22.29 -7.21 -3.57
CA LEU A 99 -21.93 -8.45 -2.88
C LEU A 99 -20.95 -8.19 -1.73
N HIS A 100 -19.92 -7.37 -1.94
CA HIS A 100 -18.98 -6.97 -0.89
C HIS A 100 -19.68 -6.29 0.27
N GLU A 101 -20.51 -5.29 -0.02
CA GLU A 101 -21.26 -4.57 1.02
C GLU A 101 -22.25 -5.49 1.74
N ARG A 102 -23.16 -6.14 1.00
CA ARG A 102 -24.36 -6.74 1.58
C ARG A 102 -24.16 -8.15 2.11
N ALA A 103 -23.25 -8.93 1.49
CA ALA A 103 -23.05 -10.33 1.83
C ALA A 103 -21.74 -10.55 2.60
N LEU A 104 -20.67 -9.82 2.26
CA LEU A 104 -19.38 -9.96 2.95
C LEU A 104 -19.24 -9.01 4.14
N GLY A 105 -20.03 -7.94 4.19
CA GLY A 105 -19.99 -6.97 5.29
C GLY A 105 -18.73 -6.11 5.27
N ALA A 106 -18.23 -5.75 4.08
CA ALA A 106 -17.14 -4.81 3.93
C ALA A 106 -17.55 -3.43 4.48
N ASP A 107 -16.70 -2.82 5.30
CA ASP A 107 -16.92 -1.46 5.82
C ASP A 107 -16.55 -0.39 4.79
N THR A 108 -15.61 -0.69 3.89
CA THR A 108 -15.26 0.12 2.72
C THR A 108 -14.45 -0.73 1.73
N PHE A 109 -14.47 -0.35 0.46
CA PHE A 109 -13.71 -0.96 -0.63
C PHE A 109 -13.71 0.00 -1.81
N GLU A 110 -13.20 -0.44 -2.96
CA GLU A 110 -12.99 0.46 -4.08
C GLU A 110 -13.41 -0.10 -5.44
N LEU A 111 -13.69 0.84 -6.34
CA LEU A 111 -13.75 0.61 -7.76
C LEU A 111 -12.34 0.64 -8.35
N ALA A 112 -12.08 -0.27 -9.27
CA ALA A 112 -10.77 -0.42 -9.90
C ALA A 112 -10.89 -0.88 -11.35
N HIS A 113 -10.03 -0.36 -12.22
CA HIS A 113 -9.82 -0.92 -13.55
C HIS A 113 -8.94 -2.18 -13.44
N ALA A 114 -9.09 -3.15 -14.35
CA ALA A 114 -8.42 -4.45 -14.27
C ALA A 114 -6.88 -4.40 -14.24
N ASP A 115 -6.27 -3.39 -14.87
CA ASP A 115 -4.82 -3.16 -14.81
C ASP A 115 -4.36 -2.55 -13.48
N TYR A 116 -5.30 -1.93 -12.76
CA TYR A 116 -5.10 -1.28 -11.48
C TYR A 116 -3.98 -0.23 -11.47
N SER A 117 -3.75 0.45 -12.60
CA SER A 117 -2.75 1.53 -12.71
C SER A 117 -3.34 2.84 -13.23
N ILE A 118 -2.78 3.98 -12.82
CA ILE A 118 -3.22 5.32 -13.25
C ILE A 118 -3.17 5.49 -14.78
N LYS A 119 -2.08 5.07 -15.42
CA LYS A 119 -1.86 5.31 -16.86
C LYS A 119 -2.93 4.63 -17.74
N PRO A 120 -3.34 3.36 -17.52
CA PRO A 120 -4.37 2.72 -18.33
C PRO A 120 -5.81 3.17 -18.02
N VAL A 121 -6.06 3.75 -16.84
CA VAL A 121 -7.37 4.35 -16.52
C VAL A 121 -7.65 5.60 -17.36
N LYS A 122 -6.62 6.41 -17.63
CA LYS A 122 -6.75 7.68 -18.36
C LYS A 122 -7.55 7.60 -19.69
N PRO A 123 -7.26 6.68 -20.64
CA PRO A 123 -8.02 6.58 -21.89
C PRO A 123 -9.48 6.12 -21.72
N VAL A 124 -9.81 5.45 -20.61
CA VAL A 124 -11.16 4.92 -20.34
C VAL A 124 -11.88 5.66 -19.21
N ILE A 125 -11.37 6.83 -18.80
CA ILE A 125 -11.84 7.58 -17.64
C ILE A 125 -13.36 7.85 -17.65
N ALA A 126 -13.95 8.10 -18.83
CA ALA A 126 -15.38 8.35 -18.94
C ALA A 126 -16.23 7.13 -18.56
N ASN A 127 -15.75 5.92 -18.87
CA ASN A 127 -16.43 4.67 -18.49
C ASN A 127 -16.30 4.42 -16.99
N GLU A 128 -15.13 4.72 -16.42
CA GLU A 128 -14.88 4.59 -14.98
C GLU A 128 -15.73 5.58 -14.17
N MET A 129 -15.86 6.83 -14.64
CA MET A 129 -16.74 7.82 -14.02
C MET A 129 -18.21 7.38 -14.06
N GLN A 130 -18.70 6.90 -15.21
CA GLN A 130 -20.08 6.39 -15.30
C GLN A 130 -20.32 5.21 -14.36
N THR A 131 -19.38 4.27 -14.31
CA THR A 131 -19.47 3.12 -13.40
C THR A 131 -19.47 3.57 -11.94
N MET A 132 -18.64 4.55 -11.58
CA MET A 132 -18.61 5.12 -10.24
C MET A 132 -19.96 5.77 -9.88
N GLU A 133 -20.50 6.62 -10.75
CA GLU A 133 -21.81 7.26 -10.54
C GLU A 133 -22.94 6.23 -10.41
N GLU A 134 -22.95 5.18 -11.23
CA GLU A 134 -23.94 4.10 -11.16
C GLU A 134 -23.88 3.35 -9.83
N ILE A 135 -22.67 3.00 -9.36
CA ILE A 135 -22.50 2.27 -8.09
C ILE A 135 -22.83 3.16 -6.90
N GLN A 136 -22.41 4.44 -6.91
CA GLN A 136 -22.69 5.38 -5.82
C GLN A 136 -24.19 5.65 -5.62
N ASN A 137 -25.04 5.39 -6.62
CA ASN A 137 -26.49 5.48 -6.46
C ASN A 137 -27.10 4.31 -5.66
N GLU A 138 -26.38 3.20 -5.50
CA GLU A 138 -26.88 1.95 -4.93
C GLU A 138 -26.13 1.49 -3.67
N ILE A 139 -24.88 1.92 -3.51
CA ILE A 139 -24.03 1.60 -2.36
C ILE A 139 -24.27 2.58 -1.21
N VAL A 140 -24.02 2.11 0.01
CA VAL A 140 -24.17 2.85 1.27
C VAL A 140 -22.83 2.98 1.99
N ALA A 141 -21.99 1.95 1.93
CA ALA A 141 -20.63 1.99 2.45
C ALA A 141 -19.78 3.04 1.69
N PRO A 142 -18.82 3.71 2.34
CA PRO A 142 -17.86 4.56 1.63
C PRO A 142 -17.18 3.78 0.52
N PHE A 143 -17.13 4.36 -0.68
CA PHE A 143 -16.65 3.68 -1.87
C PHE A 143 -15.56 4.49 -2.57
N PHE A 144 -14.35 3.93 -2.55
CA PHE A 144 -13.16 4.59 -3.08
C PHE A 144 -12.97 4.26 -4.56
N TYR A 145 -12.03 4.95 -5.21
CA TYR A 145 -11.40 4.44 -6.42
C TYR A 145 -9.93 4.10 -6.16
N GLY A 146 -9.52 2.91 -6.55
CA GLY A 146 -8.14 2.43 -6.39
C GLY A 146 -7.37 2.40 -7.69
N ALA A 147 -6.11 2.86 -7.63
CA ALA A 147 -5.14 2.65 -8.69
C ALA A 147 -3.71 2.84 -8.18
N MET A 148 -2.81 2.00 -8.68
CA MET A 148 -1.38 2.14 -8.49
C MET A 148 -0.82 3.32 -9.31
N PRO A 149 0.10 4.11 -8.75
CA PRO A 149 0.90 5.05 -9.54
C PRO A 149 1.66 4.33 -10.67
N ASN A 150 2.24 3.16 -10.36
CA ASN A 150 2.92 2.24 -11.29
C ASN A 150 3.81 2.98 -12.31
N MET A 151 4.81 3.72 -11.81
CA MET A 151 5.64 4.56 -12.68
C MET A 151 6.43 3.76 -13.73
N GLY A 152 6.57 2.44 -13.52
CA GLY A 152 7.16 1.52 -14.49
C GLY A 152 6.57 1.64 -15.89
N LEU A 153 5.25 1.89 -16.00
CA LEU A 153 4.56 2.06 -17.27
C LEU A 153 4.97 3.34 -18.03
N TYR A 154 5.64 4.29 -17.40
CA TYR A 154 6.13 5.51 -18.03
C TYR A 154 7.52 5.33 -18.68
N TYR A 155 8.17 4.20 -18.43
CA TYR A 155 9.43 3.84 -19.06
C TYR A 155 9.24 2.99 -20.31
N ALA A 156 10.22 3.04 -21.21
CA ALA A 156 10.28 2.22 -22.40
C ALA A 156 10.28 0.72 -22.03
N PRO A 157 9.61 -0.14 -22.83
CA PRO A 157 9.04 0.17 -24.15
C PRO A 157 7.63 0.77 -24.12
N ASP A 158 6.91 0.69 -23.00
CA ASP A 158 5.49 1.07 -22.93
C ASP A 158 5.27 2.57 -22.74
N GLY A 159 6.29 3.26 -22.22
CA GLY A 159 6.29 4.69 -21.96
C GLY A 159 7.38 5.45 -22.72
N PRO A 160 7.30 6.79 -22.69
CA PRO A 160 8.15 7.65 -23.50
C PRO A 160 9.55 7.87 -22.92
N TYR A 161 9.82 7.50 -21.66
CA TYR A 161 11.09 7.77 -20.98
C TYR A 161 12.02 6.56 -20.99
N GLY A 162 13.33 6.78 -20.97
CA GLY A 162 14.29 5.67 -20.96
C GLY A 162 14.19 4.87 -19.65
N ASN A 163 14.26 3.55 -19.74
CA ASN A 163 14.20 2.68 -18.56
C ASN A 163 15.45 2.87 -17.69
N PRO A 164 15.31 3.24 -16.39
CA PRO A 164 16.45 3.51 -15.52
C PRO A 164 17.42 2.33 -15.41
N ALA A 165 16.90 1.10 -15.31
CA ALA A 165 17.74 -0.09 -15.16
C ALA A 165 18.58 -0.37 -16.42
N ASP A 166 18.05 -0.09 -17.60
CA ASP A 166 18.79 -0.23 -18.86
C ASP A 166 19.85 0.87 -19.00
N LEU A 167 19.46 2.13 -18.75
CA LEU A 167 20.37 3.28 -18.81
C LEU A 167 21.53 3.14 -17.83
N MET A 168 21.28 2.68 -16.60
CA MET A 168 22.32 2.42 -15.61
C MET A 168 23.25 1.28 -16.04
N ARG A 169 22.75 0.22 -16.68
CA ARG A 169 23.58 -0.86 -17.25
C ARG A 169 24.48 -0.36 -18.38
N GLU A 170 24.07 0.71 -19.06
CA GLU A 170 24.87 1.41 -20.09
C GLU A 170 25.77 2.51 -19.51
N PHE A 171 25.84 2.67 -18.18
CA PHE A 171 26.58 3.72 -17.49
C PHE A 171 26.10 5.15 -17.79
N ARG A 172 24.84 5.31 -18.22
CA ARG A 172 24.20 6.59 -18.56
C ARG A 172 23.42 7.15 -17.36
N MET A 173 24.13 7.46 -16.27
CA MET A 173 23.52 7.82 -14.98
C MET A 173 22.71 9.13 -15.05
N GLU A 174 23.25 10.17 -15.70
CA GLU A 174 22.56 11.47 -15.84
C GLU A 174 21.25 11.33 -16.63
N GLU A 175 21.25 10.51 -17.68
CA GLU A 175 20.07 10.25 -18.49
C GLU A 175 19.03 9.41 -17.74
N SER A 176 19.48 8.49 -16.88
CA SER A 176 18.61 7.71 -15.98
C SER A 176 17.90 8.62 -14.97
N MET A 177 18.64 9.53 -14.34
CA MET A 177 18.11 10.51 -13.40
C MET A 177 17.09 11.43 -14.08
N ALA A 178 17.47 12.03 -15.22
CA ALA A 178 16.58 12.91 -15.98
C ALA A 178 15.32 12.18 -16.48
N SER A 179 15.43 10.92 -16.89
CA SER A 179 14.26 10.10 -17.29
C SER A 179 13.32 9.84 -16.11
N SER A 180 13.88 9.61 -14.92
CA SER A 180 13.10 9.35 -13.70
C SER A 180 12.38 10.62 -13.21
N GLU A 181 13.04 11.77 -13.23
CA GLU A 181 12.43 13.08 -12.93
C GLU A 181 11.29 13.41 -13.91
N ALA A 182 11.53 13.21 -15.21
CA ALA A 182 10.52 13.46 -16.23
C ALA A 182 9.31 12.50 -16.12
N ALA A 183 9.56 11.24 -15.76
CA ALA A 183 8.52 10.26 -15.49
C ALA A 183 7.69 10.63 -14.25
N ALA A 184 8.33 11.07 -13.16
CA ALA A 184 7.66 11.51 -11.94
C ALA A 184 6.72 12.70 -12.21
N GLU A 185 7.16 13.69 -12.98
CA GLU A 185 6.34 14.83 -13.39
C GLU A 185 5.16 14.41 -14.30
N HIS A 186 5.34 13.41 -15.15
CA HIS A 186 4.27 12.88 -15.98
C HIS A 186 3.24 12.13 -15.16
N LEU A 187 3.70 11.24 -14.27
CA LEU A 187 2.86 10.50 -13.35
C LEU A 187 2.02 11.45 -12.49
N ALA A 188 2.61 12.49 -11.91
CA ALA A 188 1.87 13.47 -11.09
C ALA A 188 0.71 14.13 -11.84
N ARG A 189 0.92 14.52 -13.12
CA ARG A 189 -0.14 15.09 -13.97
C ARG A 189 -1.25 14.09 -14.29
N ASP A 190 -0.91 12.83 -14.48
CA ASP A 190 -1.89 11.79 -14.75
C ASP A 190 -2.68 11.40 -13.51
N ILE A 191 -2.03 11.38 -12.34
CA ILE A 191 -2.69 11.24 -11.04
C ILE A 191 -3.72 12.35 -10.87
N GLU A 192 -3.34 13.62 -11.04
CA GLU A 192 -4.27 14.75 -10.94
C GLU A 192 -5.44 14.58 -11.92
N TYR A 193 -5.16 14.23 -13.18
CA TYR A 193 -6.18 14.06 -14.20
C TYR A 193 -7.22 12.97 -13.82
N VAL A 194 -6.75 11.80 -13.40
CA VAL A 194 -7.59 10.63 -13.12
C VAL A 194 -8.34 10.81 -11.82
N SER A 195 -7.62 11.11 -10.74
CA SER A 195 -8.21 11.17 -9.39
C SER A 195 -9.25 12.28 -9.25
N VAL A 196 -8.97 13.50 -9.74
CA VAL A 196 -9.94 14.61 -9.68
C VAL A 196 -11.23 14.28 -10.43
N ARG A 197 -11.15 13.57 -11.56
CA ARG A 197 -12.34 13.16 -12.31
C ARG A 197 -13.18 12.14 -11.58
N LEU A 198 -12.55 11.18 -10.92
CA LEU A 198 -13.25 10.13 -10.18
C LEU A 198 -13.87 10.64 -8.89
N ILE A 199 -13.19 11.55 -8.17
CA ILE A 199 -13.80 12.26 -7.05
C ILE A 199 -15.00 13.10 -7.52
N ASN A 200 -14.88 13.81 -8.65
CA ASN A 200 -16.02 14.56 -9.22
C ASN A 200 -17.17 13.66 -9.72
N ALA A 201 -16.89 12.39 -10.03
CA ALA A 201 -17.89 11.36 -10.36
C ALA A 201 -18.52 10.73 -9.12
N GLY A 202 -18.18 11.20 -7.92
CA GLY A 202 -18.80 10.80 -6.67
C GLY A 202 -18.00 9.83 -5.83
N ALA A 203 -16.78 9.43 -6.22
CA ALA A 203 -15.94 8.59 -5.35
C ALA A 203 -15.70 9.26 -3.99
N ASP A 204 -15.87 8.53 -2.89
CA ASP A 204 -15.68 9.06 -1.52
C ASP A 204 -14.20 9.31 -1.21
N GLY A 205 -13.32 8.61 -1.91
CA GLY A 205 -11.88 8.78 -1.78
C GLY A 205 -11.11 8.14 -2.91
N PHE A 206 -9.79 8.34 -2.88
CA PHE A 206 -8.86 7.76 -3.83
C PHE A 206 -7.77 6.99 -3.09
N ASN A 207 -7.50 5.77 -3.52
CA ASN A 207 -6.46 4.90 -2.98
C ASN A 207 -5.30 4.79 -3.97
N PHE A 208 -4.15 5.35 -3.59
CA PHE A 208 -2.88 5.17 -4.27
C PHE A 208 -2.19 3.92 -3.74
N ASP A 209 -2.46 2.78 -4.37
CA ASP A 209 -1.86 1.52 -3.96
C ASP A 209 -0.42 1.34 -4.49
N THR A 210 0.42 0.57 -3.79
CA THR A 210 1.74 0.15 -4.28
C THR A 210 2.64 1.34 -4.71
N THR A 211 2.56 2.44 -3.95
CA THR A 211 3.36 3.66 -4.15
C THR A 211 4.85 3.37 -3.98
N ALA A 212 5.70 4.00 -4.80
CA ALA A 212 7.16 3.83 -4.77
C ALA A 212 7.69 2.47 -5.25
N SER A 213 6.86 1.67 -5.93
CA SER A 213 7.27 0.36 -6.47
C SER A 213 8.39 0.48 -7.51
N ALA A 214 8.42 1.57 -8.29
CA ALA A 214 9.50 1.90 -9.19
C ALA A 214 10.56 2.84 -8.57
N GLY A 215 10.64 2.90 -7.23
CA GLY A 215 11.67 3.62 -6.49
C GLY A 215 11.30 5.03 -6.05
N ASP A 216 12.31 5.78 -5.64
CA ASP A 216 12.22 7.13 -5.09
C ASP A 216 11.56 8.15 -6.02
N ALA A 217 11.79 8.08 -7.33
CA ALA A 217 11.11 8.97 -8.27
C ALA A 217 9.59 8.69 -8.39
N ASP A 218 9.17 7.43 -8.26
CA ASP A 218 7.75 7.06 -8.20
C ASP A 218 7.10 7.66 -6.95
N PHE A 219 7.80 7.57 -5.81
CA PHE A 219 7.32 8.18 -4.57
C PHE A 219 7.13 9.69 -4.72
N VAL A 220 8.13 10.41 -5.26
CA VAL A 220 8.03 11.86 -5.47
C VAL A 220 6.91 12.21 -6.45
N GLY A 221 6.77 11.48 -7.55
CA GLY A 221 5.69 11.67 -8.52
C GLY A 221 4.31 11.48 -7.88
N THR A 222 4.17 10.46 -7.03
CA THR A 222 2.95 10.18 -6.29
C THR A 222 2.62 11.28 -5.28
N LEU A 223 3.58 11.71 -4.46
CA LEU A 223 3.38 12.80 -3.48
C LEU A 223 2.95 14.10 -4.16
N LYS A 224 3.56 14.47 -5.30
CA LYS A 224 3.13 15.63 -6.10
C LYS A 224 1.71 15.46 -6.65
N GLY A 225 1.34 14.25 -7.07
CA GLY A 225 -0.03 13.93 -7.49
C GLY A 225 -1.04 14.06 -6.35
N VAL A 226 -0.68 13.61 -5.15
CA VAL A 226 -1.48 13.75 -3.92
C VAL A 226 -1.68 15.23 -3.56
N GLU A 227 -0.65 16.06 -3.63
CA GLU A 227 -0.76 17.51 -3.43
C GLU A 227 -1.74 18.15 -4.42
N ALA A 228 -1.65 17.77 -5.69
CA ALA A 228 -2.53 18.27 -6.73
C ALA A 228 -4.00 17.86 -6.47
N LEU A 229 -4.23 16.60 -6.09
CA LEU A 229 -5.56 16.10 -5.72
C LEU A 229 -6.10 16.82 -4.49
N ARG A 230 -5.35 16.91 -3.39
CA ARG A 230 -5.77 17.62 -2.17
C ARG A 230 -6.10 19.07 -2.46
N LYS A 231 -5.34 19.74 -3.33
CA LYS A 231 -5.60 21.13 -3.74
C LYS A 231 -6.89 21.26 -4.57
N ALA A 232 -7.14 20.33 -5.49
CA ALA A 232 -8.30 20.35 -6.38
C ALA A 232 -9.58 19.92 -5.65
N CYS A 233 -9.47 18.96 -4.72
CA CYS A 233 -10.56 18.36 -3.96
C CYS A 233 -10.20 18.37 -2.45
N PRO A 234 -10.36 19.52 -1.75
CA PRO A 234 -9.90 19.69 -0.36
C PRO A 234 -10.50 18.71 0.64
N ASP A 235 -11.69 18.19 0.36
CA ASP A 235 -12.42 17.27 1.25
C ASP A 235 -12.26 15.79 0.85
N ALA A 236 -11.52 15.48 -0.23
CA ALA A 236 -11.33 14.09 -0.67
C ALA A 236 -10.59 13.26 0.38
N TYR A 237 -11.05 12.05 0.65
CA TYR A 237 -10.25 11.09 1.40
C TYR A 237 -9.15 10.52 0.50
N ILE A 238 -7.90 10.61 0.95
CA ILE A 238 -6.75 10.15 0.15
C ILE A 238 -6.00 9.10 0.94
N ASN A 239 -5.96 7.87 0.42
CA ASN A 239 -5.14 6.79 0.95
C ASN A 239 -3.85 6.66 0.12
N VAL A 240 -2.71 6.50 0.78
CA VAL A 240 -1.41 6.22 0.15
C VAL A 240 -0.84 4.95 0.76
N GLY A 241 -0.93 3.85 0.03
CA GLY A 241 -0.31 2.57 0.35
C GLY A 241 1.06 2.44 -0.29
N MET A 242 2.07 2.05 0.49
CA MET A 242 3.44 1.89 0.01
C MET A 242 3.67 0.51 -0.61
N ALA A 243 4.65 0.38 -1.51
CA ALA A 243 5.04 -0.89 -2.11
C ALA A 243 6.07 -1.68 -1.28
N GLY A 244 6.76 -0.99 -0.37
CA GLY A 244 7.87 -1.57 0.35
C GLY A 244 8.20 -0.80 1.61
N GLU A 245 8.86 -1.48 2.54
CA GLU A 245 9.24 -0.89 3.83
C GLU A 245 10.22 0.28 3.72
N CYS A 246 11.07 0.26 2.70
CA CYS A 246 12.11 1.25 2.48
C CYS A 246 12.04 1.71 1.02
N VAL A 247 12.08 3.02 0.81
CA VAL A 247 12.03 3.60 -0.53
C VAL A 247 13.34 3.29 -1.26
N MET A 248 13.26 2.51 -2.35
CA MET A 248 14.43 2.15 -3.14
C MET A 248 15.00 3.37 -3.88
N GLY A 249 16.28 3.67 -3.69
CA GLY A 249 16.98 4.75 -4.40
C GLY A 249 17.41 4.36 -5.80
N ILE A 250 16.47 4.31 -6.76
CA ILE A 250 16.80 4.08 -8.18
C ILE A 250 17.41 5.36 -8.79
N HIS A 251 16.83 6.52 -8.49
CA HIS A 251 17.44 7.82 -8.76
C HIS A 251 18.53 8.13 -7.72
N GLY A 252 18.27 7.84 -6.45
CA GLY A 252 19.21 7.91 -5.32
C GLY A 252 19.31 9.28 -4.63
N SER A 253 18.91 10.35 -5.32
CA SER A 253 19.02 11.74 -4.83
C SER A 253 17.81 12.63 -5.10
N ILE A 254 16.68 12.09 -5.58
CA ILE A 254 15.50 12.92 -5.86
C ILE A 254 14.87 13.37 -4.54
N GLU A 255 14.47 14.64 -4.50
CA GLU A 255 13.96 15.28 -3.30
C GLU A 255 12.46 15.57 -3.40
N TYR A 256 11.78 15.47 -2.26
CA TYR A 256 10.46 16.04 -2.04
C TYR A 256 10.55 17.08 -0.92
N ASP A 257 10.24 18.34 -1.27
CA ASP A 257 10.41 19.52 -0.42
C ASP A 257 11.76 19.57 0.34
N GLY A 258 12.86 19.42 -0.41
CA GLY A 258 14.22 19.53 0.11
C GLY A 258 14.73 18.29 0.88
N GLN A 259 13.94 17.21 0.95
CA GLN A 259 14.34 15.96 1.58
C GLN A 259 14.54 14.87 0.54
N ILE A 260 15.74 14.27 0.50
CA ILE A 260 15.98 13.05 -0.30
C ILE A 260 15.09 11.93 0.24
N VAL A 261 14.32 11.31 -0.65
CA VAL A 261 13.32 10.30 -0.25
C VAL A 261 13.83 8.86 -0.31
N ALA A 262 14.98 8.62 -0.97
CA ALA A 262 15.62 7.32 -0.99
C ALA A 262 16.04 6.89 0.43
N GLY A 263 15.76 5.65 0.79
CA GLY A 263 16.14 5.08 2.09
C GLY A 263 15.18 5.39 3.24
N LEU A 264 14.08 6.12 3.00
CA LEU A 264 13.12 6.42 4.05
C LEU A 264 12.34 5.17 4.47
N TYR A 265 12.14 5.01 5.78
CA TYR A 265 11.35 3.94 6.42
C TYR A 265 9.92 4.40 6.73
N PRO A 266 8.99 3.51 7.15
CA PRO A 266 7.56 3.82 7.16
C PRO A 266 7.18 5.07 7.96
N HIS A 267 7.75 5.25 9.15
CA HIS A 267 7.51 6.42 9.99
C HIS A 267 7.97 7.77 9.37
N GLN A 268 8.91 7.74 8.43
CA GLN A 268 9.37 8.92 7.68
C GLN A 268 8.53 9.12 6.42
N GLN A 269 8.18 8.03 5.73
CA GLN A 269 7.28 8.04 4.58
C GLN A 269 5.91 8.63 4.96
N ALA A 270 5.35 8.22 6.11
CA ALA A 270 4.07 8.71 6.63
C ALA A 270 4.03 10.24 6.74
N ARG A 271 5.10 10.85 7.28
CA ARG A 271 5.20 12.31 7.42
C ARG A 271 5.17 13.03 6.06
N LEU A 272 5.81 12.46 5.04
CA LEU A 272 5.81 13.03 3.69
C LEU A 272 4.44 12.85 3.01
N ALA A 273 3.81 11.69 3.18
CA ALA A 273 2.45 11.45 2.69
C ALA A 273 1.44 12.40 3.33
N GLN A 274 1.51 12.58 4.66
CA GLN A 274 0.68 13.53 5.39
C GLN A 274 0.90 14.96 4.89
N LYS A 275 2.17 15.37 4.71
CA LYS A 275 2.54 16.68 4.17
C LYS A 275 1.97 16.93 2.77
N ALA A 276 1.98 15.91 1.92
CA ALA A 276 1.36 15.98 0.59
C ALA A 276 -0.17 16.10 0.66
N GLY A 277 -0.78 15.66 1.76
CA GLY A 277 -2.22 15.76 1.99
C GLY A 277 -2.96 14.42 2.07
N ALA A 278 -2.25 13.30 2.29
CA ALA A 278 -2.87 12.00 2.55
C ALA A 278 -3.71 12.05 3.85
N SER A 279 -4.86 11.37 3.82
CA SER A 279 -5.75 11.16 4.98
C SER A 279 -5.45 9.84 5.70
N VAL A 280 -5.02 8.83 4.95
CA VAL A 280 -4.66 7.50 5.45
C VAL A 280 -3.34 7.10 4.82
N PHE A 281 -2.45 6.51 5.62
CA PHE A 281 -1.16 6.00 5.16
C PHE A 281 -1.07 4.50 5.44
N GLY A 282 -0.77 3.73 4.40
CA GLY A 282 -0.57 2.28 4.45
C GLY A 282 0.91 1.93 4.49
N PRO A 283 1.52 1.73 5.67
CA PRO A 283 2.91 1.31 5.77
C PRO A 283 3.09 -0.15 5.35
N VAL A 284 4.26 -0.47 4.78
CA VAL A 284 4.65 -1.85 4.48
C VAL A 284 5.82 -2.30 5.35
N CYS A 285 5.81 -3.57 5.74
CA CYS A 285 6.96 -4.28 6.29
C CYS A 285 7.17 -5.53 5.44
N ASN A 286 8.33 -5.68 4.82
CA ASN A 286 8.60 -6.82 3.95
C ASN A 286 8.67 -8.11 4.79
N THR A 287 8.01 -9.16 4.32
CA THR A 287 8.09 -10.47 4.96
C THR A 287 9.41 -11.14 4.60
N ASN A 288 10.19 -11.52 5.61
CA ASN A 288 11.35 -12.38 5.42
C ASN A 288 10.90 -13.85 5.44
N THR A 289 10.89 -14.46 4.25
CA THR A 289 10.44 -15.84 4.05
C THR A 289 11.31 -16.89 4.75
N SER A 290 12.55 -16.54 5.10
CA SER A 290 13.47 -17.43 5.82
C SER A 290 13.35 -17.32 7.35
N LYS A 291 12.48 -16.44 7.86
CA LYS A 291 12.26 -16.20 9.30
C LYS A 291 10.90 -16.73 9.77
N SER A 292 10.72 -16.87 11.07
CA SER A 292 9.45 -17.33 11.64
C SER A 292 8.36 -16.25 11.55
N LEU A 293 7.10 -16.65 11.71
CA LEU A 293 5.99 -15.72 11.91
C LEU A 293 6.28 -14.76 13.07
N ALA A 294 6.80 -15.28 14.18
CA ALA A 294 7.11 -14.51 15.38
C ALA A 294 8.13 -13.40 15.11
N TRP A 295 9.19 -13.72 14.36
CA TRP A 295 10.20 -12.75 13.97
C TRP A 295 9.62 -11.68 13.03
N ASN A 296 8.87 -12.09 12.01
CA ASN A 296 8.25 -11.16 11.06
C ASN A 296 7.23 -10.24 11.75
N LEU A 297 6.42 -10.78 12.67
CA LEU A 297 5.43 -9.99 13.41
C LEU A 297 6.10 -9.02 14.38
N GLY A 298 7.13 -9.45 15.11
CA GLY A 298 7.93 -8.55 15.96
C GLY A 298 8.52 -7.38 15.16
N ARG A 299 9.02 -7.67 13.96
CA ARG A 299 9.55 -6.65 13.04
C ARG A 299 8.47 -5.69 12.53
N ALA A 300 7.38 -6.23 12.00
CA ALA A 300 6.27 -5.44 11.45
C ALA A 300 5.64 -4.52 12.49
N VAL A 301 5.34 -5.04 13.69
CA VAL A 301 4.72 -4.26 14.77
C VAL A 301 5.68 -3.16 15.25
N THR A 302 7.00 -3.40 15.28
CA THR A 302 7.97 -2.35 15.64
C THR A 302 7.92 -1.18 14.66
N PHE A 303 7.92 -1.44 13.34
CA PHE A 303 7.77 -0.38 12.34
C PHE A 303 6.42 0.33 12.42
N ILE A 304 5.33 -0.42 12.53
CA ILE A 304 3.97 0.12 12.52
C ILE A 304 3.73 1.00 13.75
N LYS A 305 4.18 0.60 14.94
CA LYS A 305 4.01 1.39 16.16
C LYS A 305 4.71 2.74 16.10
N GLU A 306 5.94 2.79 15.58
CA GLU A 306 6.60 4.09 15.38
C GLU A 306 5.93 4.87 14.24
N CYS A 307 5.44 4.21 13.18
CA CYS A 307 4.68 4.86 12.11
C CYS A 307 3.40 5.53 12.64
N GLU A 308 2.60 4.80 13.42
CA GLU A 308 1.39 5.30 14.08
C GLU A 308 1.69 6.49 14.97
N LYS A 309 2.72 6.40 15.83
CA LYS A 309 3.14 7.49 16.72
C LYS A 309 3.56 8.76 15.97
N GLN A 310 4.06 8.62 14.75
CA GLN A 310 4.49 9.74 13.90
C GLN A 310 3.39 10.24 12.95
N SER A 311 2.25 9.58 12.95
CA SER A 311 1.06 9.96 12.19
C SER A 311 0.14 10.79 13.11
N GLU A 312 -0.33 11.95 12.66
CA GLU A 312 -1.28 12.82 13.41
C GLU A 312 -2.71 12.68 12.89
#